data_AF-A0A9X6NS67-F1
#
_entry.id   AF-A0A9X6NS67-F1
#
_cell.length_a   1.000
_cell.length_b   1.000
_cell.length_c   1.000
_cell.angle_alpha   90.00
_cell.angle_beta   90.00
_cell.angle_gamma   90.00
#
_symmetry.space_group_name_H-M   'P 1'
#
loop_
_entity.id
_entity.type
_entity.pdbx_description
1 polymer ?
#
loop_
_entity_poly.entity_id
_entity_poly.type
_entity_poly.pdbx_seq_one_letter_code
_entity_poly.pdbx_strand_id
1 'polypeptide(L)'
;MIGRQNQGRQPLNLESGCWTKSTIQHELMHALGFFHEHARADRDEYIEIVSANIERGQENNFLSWDNKTITAFGLPYDFDSILHYPAIFLQRKMVASQLDPPSESEQNMQGKHLVFKLA
;
A
#
# COMPACT_ATOMS: atom_id res chain seq x y z
N MET A 1 10.00 8.85 -0.41
CA MET A 1 10.04 10.26 0.02
C MET A 1 8.67 10.60 0.56
N ILE A 2 8.54 11.10 1.80
CA ILE A 2 7.21 11.25 2.43
C ILE A 2 7.09 12.62 3.07
N GLY A 3 6.05 13.37 2.71
CA GLY A 3 5.77 14.71 3.24
C GLY A 3 6.78 15.77 2.79
N ARG A 4 6.65 16.98 3.37
CA ARG A 4 7.52 18.14 3.09
C ARG A 4 8.94 17.92 3.61
N GLN A 5 9.91 17.91 2.71
CA GLN A 5 11.32 17.60 3.03
C GLN A 5 12.19 18.80 3.48
N ASN A 6 11.69 20.04 3.44
CA ASN A 6 12.43 21.27 3.80
C ASN A 6 13.78 21.49 3.06
N GLN A 7 13.96 20.86 1.89
CA GLN A 7 15.18 20.93 1.07
C GLN A 7 14.98 21.70 -0.25
N GLY A 8 13.92 22.51 -0.33
CA GLY A 8 13.53 23.20 -1.56
C GLY A 8 12.79 22.28 -2.52
N ARG A 9 13.34 22.06 -3.72
CA ARG A 9 12.68 21.27 -4.78
C ARG A 9 12.59 19.80 -4.36
N GLN A 10 11.38 19.24 -4.40
CA GLN A 10 11.08 17.87 -4.04
C GLN A 10 10.73 17.06 -5.32
N PRO A 11 11.69 16.30 -5.90
CA PRO A 11 11.41 15.54 -7.12
C PRO A 11 10.50 14.35 -6.85
N LEU A 12 9.49 14.16 -7.70
CA LEU A 12 8.71 12.92 -7.80
C LEU A 12 9.20 12.13 -9.01
N ASN A 13 9.52 10.85 -8.79
CA ASN A 13 9.96 9.97 -9.85
C ASN A 13 8.78 9.08 -10.26
N LEU A 14 8.31 9.23 -11.49
CA LEU A 14 7.20 8.44 -12.02
C LEU A 14 7.65 7.18 -12.74
N GLU A 15 8.96 6.90 -12.80
CA GLU A 15 9.57 5.79 -13.55
C GLU A 15 9.23 5.76 -15.06
N SER A 16 10.07 5.11 -15.87
CA SER A 16 9.84 5.02 -17.32
C SER A 16 8.67 4.07 -17.62
N GLY A 17 7.61 4.59 -18.25
CA GLY A 17 6.44 3.80 -18.66
C GLY A 17 5.26 3.79 -17.69
N CYS A 18 5.39 4.41 -16.51
CA CYS A 18 4.35 4.43 -15.48
C CYS A 18 3.56 5.76 -15.44
N TRP A 19 3.34 6.42 -16.58
CA TRP A 19 2.56 7.67 -16.69
C TRP A 19 1.05 7.43 -16.62
N THR A 20 0.59 6.70 -15.61
CA THR A 20 -0.82 6.48 -15.36
C THR A 20 -1.36 7.50 -14.36
N LYS A 21 -2.67 7.78 -14.42
CA LYS A 21 -3.32 8.60 -13.39
C LYS A 21 -3.08 8.03 -11.99
N SER A 22 -3.10 6.70 -11.87
CA SER A 22 -2.88 5.99 -10.61
C SER A 22 -1.49 6.23 -10.06
N THR A 23 -0.43 6.09 -10.87
CA THR A 23 0.95 6.31 -10.42
C THR A 23 1.18 7.76 -10.00
N ILE A 24 0.63 8.72 -10.75
CA ILE A 24 0.75 10.14 -10.39
C ILE A 24 0.06 10.41 -9.04
N GLN A 25 -1.11 9.83 -8.80
CA GLN A 25 -1.83 9.96 -7.53
C GLN A 25 -1.06 9.32 -6.38
N HIS A 26 -0.49 8.12 -6.58
CA HIS A 26 0.33 7.41 -5.59
C HIS A 26 1.52 8.27 -5.12
N GLU A 27 2.34 8.74 -6.06
CA GLU A 27 3.51 9.55 -5.73
C GLU A 27 3.15 10.91 -5.11
N LEU A 28 2.02 11.49 -5.53
CA LEU A 28 1.52 12.73 -4.93
C LEU A 28 1.06 12.51 -3.48
N MET A 29 0.42 11.38 -3.17
CA MET A 29 0.03 11.05 -1.80
C MET A 29 1.25 10.89 -0.88
N HIS A 30 2.33 10.28 -1.38
CA HIS A 30 3.61 10.27 -0.66
C HIS A 30 4.13 11.68 -0.41
N ALA A 31 4.08 12.57 -1.40
CA ALA A 31 4.46 13.97 -1.23
C ALA A 31 3.64 14.70 -0.15
N LEU A 32 2.35 14.34 -0.03
CA LEU A 32 1.44 14.88 0.99
C LEU A 32 1.70 14.32 2.40
N GLY A 33 2.45 13.22 2.54
CA GLY A 33 2.82 12.65 3.83
C GLY A 33 2.23 11.28 4.14
N PHE A 34 1.56 10.65 3.19
CA PHE A 34 1.01 9.30 3.38
C PHE A 34 2.07 8.24 3.14
N PHE A 35 2.11 7.24 4.03
CA PHE A 35 2.91 6.03 3.89
C PHE A 35 2.12 4.95 3.16
N HIS A 36 2.77 3.87 2.75
CA HIS A 36 2.05 2.71 2.23
C HIS A 36 1.10 2.13 3.28
N GLU A 37 -0.05 1.63 2.82
CA GLU A 37 -1.11 1.11 3.71
C GLU A 37 -0.60 -0.10 4.51
N HIS A 38 0.22 -0.96 3.89
CA HIS A 38 0.86 -2.09 4.58
C HIS A 38 1.94 -1.66 5.58
N ALA A 39 2.26 -0.38 5.70
CA ALA A 39 3.22 0.12 6.67
C ALA A 39 2.55 0.63 7.96
N ARG A 40 1.21 0.53 8.06
CA ARG A 40 0.45 0.85 9.27
C ARG A 40 0.91 0.02 10.47
N ALA A 41 0.77 0.62 11.65
CA ALA A 41 1.08 -0.03 12.93
C ALA A 41 0.17 -1.23 13.24
N ASP A 42 -1.09 -1.18 12.81
CA ASP A 42 -2.12 -2.20 13.02
C ASP A 42 -2.21 -3.22 11.88
N ARG A 43 -1.34 -3.12 10.86
CA ARG A 43 -1.41 -3.97 9.65
C ARG A 43 -1.48 -5.47 9.95
N ASP A 44 -0.81 -5.92 11.01
CA ASP A 44 -0.63 -7.35 11.30
C ASP A 44 -1.95 -7.96 11.80
N GLU A 45 -2.98 -7.14 12.06
CA GLU A 45 -4.36 -7.59 12.29
C GLU A 45 -5.06 -7.98 10.98
N TYR A 46 -4.67 -7.37 9.85
CA TYR A 46 -5.35 -7.46 8.55
C TYR A 46 -4.59 -8.27 7.51
N ILE A 47 -3.25 -8.29 7.58
CA ILE A 47 -2.39 -8.94 6.60
C ILE A 47 -1.27 -9.75 7.26
N GLU A 48 -0.73 -10.68 6.48
CA GLU A 48 0.53 -11.39 6.74
C GLU A 48 1.49 -11.14 5.58
N ILE A 49 2.76 -10.87 5.89
CA ILE A 49 3.80 -10.66 4.88
C ILE A 49 4.30 -12.03 4.40
N VAL A 50 4.18 -12.29 3.10
CA VAL A 50 4.64 -13.54 2.47
C VAL A 50 6.14 -13.45 2.19
N SER A 51 6.96 -13.68 3.23
CA SER A 51 8.42 -13.50 3.15
C SER A 51 9.10 -14.32 2.05
N ALA A 52 8.50 -15.44 1.63
CA ALA A 52 9.01 -16.27 0.54
C ALA A 52 9.04 -15.54 -0.82
N ASN A 53 8.22 -14.50 -1.00
CA ASN A 53 8.17 -13.72 -2.23
C ASN A 53 9.04 -12.45 -2.16
N ILE A 54 9.69 -12.19 -1.03
CA ILE A 54 10.56 -11.03 -0.85
C ILE A 54 11.95 -11.35 -1.39
N GLU A 55 12.44 -10.50 -2.29
CA GLU A 55 13.83 -10.58 -2.75
C GLU A 55 14.80 -10.30 -1.61
N ARG A 56 15.87 -11.11 -1.53
CA ARG A 56 16.89 -10.97 -0.49
C ARG A 56 17.46 -9.55 -0.47
N GLY A 57 17.40 -8.89 0.68
CA GLY A 57 17.85 -7.51 0.87
C GLY A 57 16.75 -6.46 0.72
N GLN A 58 15.53 -6.85 0.33
CA GLN A 58 14.37 -5.96 0.20
C GLN A 58 13.40 -6.05 1.38
N GLU A 59 13.75 -6.77 2.45
CA GLU A 59 12.90 -6.99 3.63
C GLU A 59 12.50 -5.68 4.32
N ASN A 60 13.36 -4.66 4.23
CA ASN A 60 13.11 -3.33 4.80
C ASN A 60 11.89 -2.62 4.18
N ASN A 61 11.50 -2.96 2.94
CA ASN A 61 10.33 -2.39 2.27
C ASN A 61 9.00 -2.87 2.89
N PHE A 62 9.06 -3.87 3.77
CA PHE A 62 7.92 -4.48 4.43
C PHE A 62 7.88 -4.17 5.92
N LEU A 63 8.67 -3.20 6.41
CA LEU A 63 8.60 -2.75 7.81
C LEU A 63 7.34 -1.91 8.06
N SER A 64 6.79 -2.02 9.28
CA SER A 64 5.71 -1.15 9.77
C SER A 64 6.29 0.01 10.56
N TRP A 65 5.51 1.07 10.68
CA TRP A 65 5.82 2.24 11.50
C TRP A 65 4.98 2.25 12.78
N ASP A 66 5.50 2.90 13.82
CA ASP A 66 4.76 3.05 15.07
C ASP A 66 3.69 4.16 14.98
N ASN A 67 2.76 4.16 15.94
CA ASN A 67 1.67 5.15 16.04
C ASN A 67 2.16 6.59 16.35
N LYS A 68 3.46 6.80 16.57
CA LYS A 68 4.04 8.15 16.70
C LYS A 68 4.45 8.71 15.34
N THR A 69 4.72 7.82 14.39
CA THR A 69 5.18 8.15 13.04
C THR A 69 4.02 8.16 12.04
N ILE A 70 3.14 7.16 12.11
CA ILE A 70 1.96 7.03 11.23
C ILE A 70 0.68 7.05 12.05
N THR A 71 -0.39 7.57 11.46
CA THR A 71 -1.74 7.49 12.03
C THR A 71 -2.72 7.01 10.96
N ALA A 72 -3.63 6.11 11.35
CA ALA A 72 -4.74 5.69 10.50
C ALA A 72 -5.89 6.72 10.48
N PHE A 73 -5.78 7.82 11.24
CA PHE A 73 -6.83 8.82 11.40
C PHE A 73 -8.17 8.26 11.88
N GLY A 74 -8.16 7.08 12.51
CA GLY A 74 -9.38 6.37 12.93
C GLY A 74 -10.14 5.68 11.78
N LEU A 75 -9.53 5.57 10.59
CA LEU A 75 -10.12 4.89 9.44
C LEU A 75 -9.79 3.39 9.46
N PRO A 76 -10.70 2.54 8.92
CA PRO A 76 -10.44 1.12 8.75
C PRO A 76 -9.25 0.87 7.83
N TYR A 77 -8.70 -0.35 7.87
CA TYR A 77 -7.66 -0.79 6.94
C TYR A 77 -8.23 -0.90 5.53
N ASP A 78 -7.61 -0.22 4.56
CA ASP A 78 -8.10 -0.13 3.18
C ASP A 78 -7.30 -1.03 2.23
N PHE A 79 -7.83 -2.22 1.94
CA PHE A 79 -7.19 -3.16 1.02
C PHE A 79 -7.16 -2.70 -0.44
N ASP A 80 -7.99 -1.72 -0.82
CA ASP A 80 -8.07 -1.17 -2.18
C ASP A 80 -7.36 0.19 -2.29
N SER A 81 -6.67 0.60 -1.22
CA SER A 81 -5.87 1.82 -1.19
C SER A 81 -4.87 1.82 -2.33
N ILE A 82 -4.78 2.96 -3.03
CA ILE A 82 -3.76 3.18 -4.06
C ILE A 82 -2.34 3.07 -3.52
N LEU A 83 -2.17 3.16 -2.20
CA LEU A 83 -0.92 3.02 -1.46
C LEU A 83 -0.71 1.61 -0.90
N HIS A 84 -1.58 0.65 -1.19
CA HIS A 84 -1.44 -0.73 -0.73
C HIS A 84 -0.49 -1.51 -1.64
N TYR A 85 0.41 -2.29 -1.05
CA TYR A 85 1.31 -3.15 -1.81
C TYR A 85 0.56 -4.29 -2.53
N PRO A 86 1.15 -4.84 -3.60
CA PRO A 86 0.50 -5.90 -4.36
C PRO A 86 0.26 -7.17 -3.54
N ALA A 87 -0.86 -7.84 -3.80
CA ALA A 87 -1.28 -9.05 -3.06
C ALA A 87 -0.31 -10.23 -3.16
N ILE A 88 0.61 -10.23 -4.13
CA ILE A 88 1.64 -11.28 -4.22
C ILE A 88 2.56 -11.28 -2.99
N PHE A 89 2.73 -10.14 -2.31
CA PHE A 89 3.55 -10.05 -1.11
C PHE A 89 2.74 -10.11 0.19
N LEU A 90 1.41 -9.91 0.12
CA LEU A 90 0.55 -9.68 1.28
C LEU A 90 -0.63 -10.63 1.25
N GLN A 91 -0.71 -11.52 2.24
CA GLN A 91 -1.84 -12.41 2.44
C GLN A 91 -2.87 -11.76 3.36
N ARG A 92 -4.12 -11.61 2.90
CA ARG A 92 -5.22 -11.09 3.73
C ARG A 92 -5.55 -12.09 4.85
N LYS A 93 -5.68 -11.59 6.08
CA LYS A 93 -6.24 -12.34 7.20
C LYS A 93 -7.76 -12.23 7.13
N MET A 94 -8.43 -13.34 7.40
CA MET A 94 -9.88 -13.35 7.58
C MET A 94 -10.19 -12.67 8.92
N VAL A 95 -10.41 -11.36 8.90
CA VAL A 95 -10.86 -10.64 10.10
C VAL A 95 -12.35 -10.92 10.26
N ALA A 96 -12.71 -11.67 11.31
CA ALA A 96 -14.10 -12.09 11.57
C ALA A 96 -15.09 -10.91 11.70
N SER A 97 -14.60 -9.69 11.94
CA SER A 97 -15.39 -8.46 12.06
C SER A 97 -15.52 -7.63 10.77
N GLN A 98 -14.93 -8.05 9.65
CA GLN A 98 -15.00 -7.34 8.35
C GLN A 98 -15.82 -8.09 7.28
N LEU A 99 -16.75 -8.97 7.69
CA LEU A 99 -17.75 -9.52 6.78
C LEU A 99 -18.78 -8.44 6.43
N ASP A 100 -18.38 -7.43 5.66
CA ASP A 100 -19.33 -6.74 4.81
C ASP A 100 -19.68 -7.69 3.65
N PRO A 101 -20.97 -7.82 3.28
CA PRO A 101 -21.35 -8.64 2.14
C PRO A 101 -20.64 -8.09 0.88
N PRO A 102 -19.99 -8.96 0.07
CA PRO A 102 -19.24 -8.50 -1.09
C PRO A 102 -20.15 -7.73 -2.03
N SER A 103 -19.69 -6.57 -2.47
CA SER A 103 -20.39 -5.72 -3.43
C SER A 103 -20.54 -6.44 -4.77
N GLU A 104 -21.61 -6.16 -5.52
CA GLU A 104 -21.83 -6.75 -6.86
C GLU A 104 -20.67 -6.50 -7.83
N SER A 105 -19.88 -5.44 -7.62
CA SER A 105 -18.68 -5.14 -8.42
C SER A 105 -17.51 -6.12 -8.19
N GLU A 106 -17.38 -6.68 -6.99
CA GLU A 106 -16.30 -7.62 -6.66
C GLU A 106 -16.56 -9.01 -7.25
N GLN A 107 -17.83 -9.38 -7.42
CA GLN A 107 -18.22 -10.64 -8.05
C GLN A 107 -17.85 -10.69 -9.54
N ASN A 108 -17.76 -9.53 -10.20
CA ASN A 108 -17.47 -9.42 -11.63
C ASN A 108 -15.99 -9.19 -11.98
N MET A 109 -15.07 -9.15 -11.01
CA MET A 109 -13.65 -8.87 -11.27
C MET A 109 -12.70 -10.07 -11.14
N GLN A 110 -13.22 -11.30 -11.09
CA GLN A 110 -12.42 -12.51 -11.29
C GLN A 110 -11.93 -12.60 -12.74
N GLY A 111 -10.92 -11.80 -13.11
CA GLY A 111 -10.35 -11.84 -14.46
C GLY A 111 -9.32 -10.80 -14.86
N LYS A 112 -8.81 -9.94 -13.98
CA LYS A 112 -7.77 -8.96 -14.38
C LYS A 112 -6.58 -8.95 -13.44
N HIS A 113 -5.61 -9.78 -13.80
CA HIS A 113 -4.26 -9.79 -13.25
C HIS A 113 -3.58 -8.45 -13.60
N LEU A 114 -3.49 -7.51 -12.64
CA LEU A 114 -2.53 -6.41 -12.71
C LEU A 114 -1.28 -6.82 -11.92
N VAL A 115 -0.26 -7.23 -12.65
CA VAL A 115 1.08 -7.45 -12.10
C VAL A 115 1.70 -6.07 -11.91
N PHE A 116 1.71 -5.58 -10.68
CA PHE A 116 2.55 -4.46 -10.29
C PHE A 116 3.94 -4.99 -9.97
N LYS A 117 4.92 -4.67 -10.83
CA LYS A 117 6.33 -4.84 -10.47
C LYS A 117 6.67 -3.75 -9.45
N LEU A 118 7.22 -4.16 -8.31
CA LEU A 118 7.85 -3.24 -7.38
C LEU A 118 9.13 -2.70 -8.04
N ALA A 119 9.32 -1.38 -7.93
CA ALA A 119 10.58 -0.70 -8.19
C ALA A 119 11.55 -0.88 -7.01
#